data_AF-A0A7S7C1K2-F1
#
_entry.id   AF-A0A7S7C1K2-F1
#
_cell.length_a   1.000
_cell.length_b   1.000
_cell.length_c   1.000
_cell.angle_alpha   90.00
_cell.angle_beta   90.00
_cell.angle_gamma   90.00
#
_symmetry.space_group_name_H-M   'P 1'
#
loop_
_entity.id
_entity.type
_entity.pdbx_description
1 polymer ?
#
loop_
_entity_poly.entity_id
_entity_poly.type
_entity_poly.pdbx_seq_one_letter_code
_entity_poly.pdbx_strand_id
1 'polypeptide(L)'
;MTPLPDPAGVFAWSMAEIAGANFTRMADDDDGPRVAIHLPLIGNPMWRASAESEAEIERRIRKVWPELEADQVRKLMAHVAARVRAALIQPVRGDDQAEQGKRGAYVNRWRA
;
A
#
# COMPACT_ATOMS: atom_id res chain seq x y z
N MET A 1 9.06 24.51 25.03
CA MET A 1 7.94 24.29 24.10
C MET A 1 8.54 23.86 22.78
N THR A 2 8.34 22.60 22.38
CA THR A 2 8.62 22.17 21.01
C THR A 2 7.61 22.91 20.11
N PRO A 3 8.04 23.62 19.06
CA PRO A 3 7.09 24.24 18.14
C PRO A 3 6.18 23.16 17.57
N LEU A 4 4.87 23.42 17.53
CA LEU A 4 3.93 22.57 16.80
C LEU A 4 4.42 22.47 15.35
N PRO A 5 4.38 21.28 14.73
CA PRO A 5 4.86 21.11 13.37
C PRO A 5 4.03 21.98 12.42
N ASP A 6 4.69 22.64 11.47
CA ASP A 6 4.03 23.43 10.43
C ASP A 6 3.12 22.52 9.58
N PRO A 7 1.79 22.77 9.54
CA PRO A 7 0.85 21.93 8.78
C PRO A 7 1.20 21.79 7.29
N ALA A 8 1.83 22.80 6.68
CA ALA A 8 2.30 22.71 5.31
C ALA A 8 3.47 21.71 5.17
N GLY A 9 4.40 21.74 6.13
CA GLY A 9 5.49 20.77 6.24
C GLY A 9 5.01 19.35 6.50
N VAL A 10 4.04 19.16 7.40
CA VAL A 10 3.44 17.84 7.68
C VAL A 10 2.76 17.29 6.43
N PHE A 11 2.00 18.12 5.71
CA PHE A 11 1.36 17.70 4.48
C PHE A 11 2.37 17.31 3.40
N ALA A 12 3.41 18.11 3.18
CA ALA A 12 4.46 17.78 2.21
C ALA A 12 5.18 16.46 2.56
N TRP A 13 5.50 16.25 3.84
CA TRP A 13 6.11 15.02 4.31
C TRP A 13 5.18 13.81 4.13
N SER A 14 3.91 13.92 4.53
CA SER A 14 2.93 12.83 4.36
C SER A 14 2.72 12.44 2.89
N MET A 15 2.72 13.41 1.97
CA MET A 15 2.71 13.15 0.53
C MET A 15 3.93 12.35 0.09
N ALA A 16 5.12 12.72 0.56
CA ALA A 16 6.36 12.01 0.25
C ALA A 16 6.37 10.58 0.79
N GLU A 17 5.86 10.36 2.01
CA GLU A 17 5.72 9.03 2.61
C GLU A 17 4.77 8.15 1.78
N ILE A 18 3.60 8.67 1.41
CA ILE A 18 2.65 7.94 0.57
C ILE A 18 3.22 7.71 -0.83
N ALA A 19 4.01 8.63 -1.39
CA ALA A 19 4.67 8.45 -2.68
C ALA A 19 5.81 7.42 -2.63
N GLY A 20 6.50 7.31 -1.49
CA GLY A 20 7.56 6.32 -1.25
C GLY A 20 7.05 4.92 -0.88
N ALA A 21 5.79 4.81 -0.43
CA ALA A 21 5.20 3.52 -0.08
C ALA A 21 5.20 2.51 -1.25
N ASN A 22 5.17 1.22 -0.96
CA ASN A 22 5.05 0.20 -2.00
C ASN A 22 3.61 -0.34 -2.06
N PHE A 23 3.02 -0.42 -3.25
CA PHE A 23 1.67 -0.93 -3.49
C PHE A 23 1.79 -2.20 -4.31
N THR A 24 1.40 -3.34 -3.73
CA THR A 24 1.56 -4.65 -4.35
C THR A 24 0.21 -5.27 -4.65
N ARG A 25 -0.02 -5.60 -5.92
CA ARG A 25 -1.19 -6.36 -6.34
C ARG A 25 -1.09 -7.80 -5.84
N MET A 26 -2.02 -8.18 -4.98
CA MET A 26 -2.14 -9.54 -4.44
C MET A 26 -3.04 -10.39 -5.33
N ALA A 27 -3.02 -11.71 -5.18
CA ALA A 27 -4.00 -12.60 -5.82
C ALA A 27 -5.42 -12.25 -5.35
N ASP A 28 -6.40 -12.42 -6.21
CA ASP A 28 -7.82 -12.18 -5.87
C ASP A 28 -8.33 -13.19 -4.85
N ASP A 29 -9.33 -12.78 -4.07
CA ASP A 29 -10.19 -13.69 -3.31
C ASP A 29 -11.64 -13.52 -3.78
N ASP A 30 -12.57 -14.23 -3.12
CA ASP A 30 -13.99 -14.18 -3.44
C ASP A 30 -14.59 -12.76 -3.31
N ASP A 31 -13.94 -11.88 -2.53
CA ASP A 31 -14.32 -10.48 -2.35
C ASP A 31 -13.69 -9.54 -3.41
N GLY A 32 -12.90 -10.10 -4.34
CA GLY A 32 -12.35 -9.40 -5.50
C GLY A 32 -10.91 -8.91 -5.31
N PRO A 33 -10.54 -7.76 -5.91
CA PRO A 33 -9.16 -7.31 -6.01
C PRO A 33 -8.58 -6.75 -4.70
N ARG A 34 -7.28 -6.97 -4.54
CA ARG A 34 -6.57 -6.81 -3.27
C ARG A 34 -5.21 -6.17 -3.51
N VAL A 35 -4.92 -5.08 -2.79
CA VAL A 35 -3.64 -4.36 -2.90
C VAL A 35 -3.05 -4.17 -1.52
N ALA A 36 -1.88 -4.78 -1.27
CA ALA A 36 -1.11 -4.55 -0.06
C ALA A 36 -0.42 -3.19 -0.14
N ILE A 37 -0.66 -2.32 0.85
CA ILE A 37 0.00 -1.02 0.95
C ILE A 37 1.09 -1.14 2.01
N HIS A 38 2.33 -1.26 1.57
CA HIS A 38 3.50 -1.26 2.44
C HIS A 38 3.86 0.19 2.80
N LEU A 39 3.22 0.67 3.85
CA LEU A 39 3.52 1.93 4.52
C LEU A 39 3.48 1.68 6.03
N PRO A 40 4.64 1.42 6.67
CA PRO A 40 4.71 1.03 8.07
C PRO A 40 4.09 2.05 9.02
N LEU A 41 4.17 3.34 8.68
CA LEU A 41 3.62 4.43 9.49
C LEU A 41 2.12 4.26 9.75
N ILE A 42 1.35 3.81 8.76
CA ILE A 42 -0.09 3.55 8.89
C ILE A 42 -0.42 2.08 9.16
N GLY A 43 0.59 1.25 9.48
CA GLY A 43 0.41 -0.15 9.86
C GLY A 43 0.13 -1.10 8.70
N ASN A 44 0.67 -0.84 7.50
CA ASN A 44 0.60 -1.69 6.31
C ASN A 44 -0.82 -2.21 5.95
N PRO A 45 -1.80 -1.33 5.69
CA PRO A 45 -3.16 -1.75 5.41
C PRO A 45 -3.28 -2.54 4.10
N MET A 46 -4.33 -3.36 4.03
CA MET A 46 -4.74 -4.04 2.81
C MET A 46 -5.92 -3.29 2.21
N TRP A 47 -5.77 -2.81 0.98
CA TRP A 47 -6.87 -2.23 0.25
C TRP A 47 -7.77 -3.31 -0.37
N ARG A 48 -9.08 -3.09 -0.26
CA ARG A 48 -10.16 -3.85 -0.89
C ARG A 48 -11.07 -2.89 -1.65
N ALA A 49 -11.80 -3.39 -2.64
CA ALA A 49 -12.84 -2.63 -3.35
C ALA A 49 -14.11 -2.44 -2.49
N SER A 50 -13.96 -1.91 -1.27
CA SER A 50 -15.04 -1.66 -0.32
C SER A 50 -14.89 -0.29 0.35
N ALA A 51 -16.01 0.34 0.68
CA ALA A 51 -16.03 1.62 1.39
C ALA A 51 -15.40 1.53 2.79
N GLU A 52 -15.48 0.36 3.42
CA GLU A 52 -14.87 0.11 4.74
C GLU A 52 -13.34 0.16 4.67
N SER A 53 -12.74 -0.40 3.61
CA SER A 53 -11.29 -0.36 3.42
C SER A 53 -10.78 1.07 3.20
N GLU A 54 -11.53 1.87 2.42
CA GLU A 54 -11.22 3.29 2.23
C GLU A 54 -11.32 4.08 3.54
N ALA A 55 -12.40 3.88 4.30
CA ALA A 55 -12.59 4.52 5.60
C ALA A 55 -11.53 4.10 6.64
N GLU A 56 -11.10 2.84 6.61
CA GLU A 56 -10.01 2.35 7.46
C GLU A 56 -8.70 3.08 7.17
N ILE A 57 -8.33 3.20 5.88
CA ILE A 57 -7.11 3.90 5.47
C ILE A 57 -7.19 5.37 5.88
N GLU A 58 -8.32 6.04 5.65
CA GLU A 58 -8.51 7.44 6.06
C GLU A 58 -8.34 7.60 7.57
N ARG A 59 -8.95 6.72 8.38
CA ARG A 59 -8.83 6.73 9.83
C ARG A 59 -7.38 6.54 10.29
N ARG A 60 -6.62 5.66 9.63
CA ARG A 60 -5.19 5.43 9.92
C ARG A 60 -4.36 6.66 9.56
N ILE A 61 -4.61 7.32 8.43
CA ILE A 61 -3.96 8.57 8.02
C ILE A 61 -4.21 9.67 9.06
N ARG A 62 -5.47 9.89 9.45
CA ARG A 62 -5.85 10.88 10.47
C ARG A 62 -5.23 10.60 11.85
N LYS A 63 -4.99 9.33 12.17
CA LYS A 63 -4.32 8.94 13.42
C LYS A 63 -2.83 9.25 13.40
N VAL A 64 -2.16 9.06 12.27
CA VAL A 64 -0.71 9.27 12.13
C VAL A 64 -0.37 10.75 11.97
N TRP A 65 -1.21 11.49 11.25
CA TRP A 65 -1.04 12.92 11.00
C TRP A 65 -2.29 13.70 11.44
N PRO A 66 -2.54 13.84 12.75
CA PRO A 66 -3.72 14.52 13.29
C PRO A 66 -3.74 16.03 12.99
N GLU A 67 -2.61 16.62 12.59
CA GLU A 67 -2.48 18.04 12.25
C GLU A 67 -2.99 18.37 10.84
N LEU A 68 -3.34 17.35 10.05
CA LEU A 68 -3.83 17.56 8.69
C LEU A 68 -5.28 18.01 8.66
N GLU A 69 -5.54 19.06 7.89
CA GLU A 69 -6.88 19.54 7.61
C GLU A 69 -7.66 18.56 6.73
N ALA A 70 -8.99 18.62 6.77
CA ALA A 70 -9.84 17.70 6.02
C ALA A 70 -9.56 17.69 4.49
N ASP A 71 -9.22 18.86 3.91
CA ASP A 71 -8.84 18.96 2.50
C ASP A 71 -7.49 18.28 2.20
N GLN A 72 -6.52 18.37 3.13
CA GLN A 72 -5.23 17.70 3.00
C GLN A 72 -5.38 16.18 3.09
N VAL A 73 -6.19 15.69 4.03
CA VAL A 73 -6.53 14.26 4.13
C VAL A 73 -7.21 13.78 2.84
N ARG A 74 -8.14 14.55 2.29
CA ARG A 74 -8.80 14.23 1.02
C ARG A 74 -7.80 14.11 -0.14
N LYS A 75 -6.81 15.01 -0.21
CA LYS A 75 -5.75 14.96 -1.23
C LYS A 75 -4.86 13.72 -1.07
N LEU A 76 -4.48 13.36 0.16
CA LEU A 76 -3.74 12.12 0.43
C LEU A 76 -4.54 10.89 0.02
N MET A 77 -5.82 10.83 0.37
CA MET A 77 -6.70 9.72 -0.04
C MET A 77 -6.82 9.61 -1.57
N ALA A 78 -6.95 10.73 -2.28
CA ALA A 78 -6.94 10.75 -3.73
C ALA A 78 -5.61 10.22 -4.31
N HIS A 79 -4.49 10.53 -3.66
CA HIS A 79 -3.18 10.02 -4.05
C HIS A 79 -3.06 8.51 -3.80
N VAL A 80 -3.48 8.01 -2.63
CA VAL A 80 -3.57 6.57 -2.33
C VAL A 80 -4.42 5.86 -3.38
N ALA A 81 -5.60 6.39 -3.70
CA ALA A 81 -6.50 5.80 -4.69
C ALA A 81 -5.87 5.73 -6.09
N ALA A 82 -5.11 6.77 -6.49
CA ALA A 82 -4.38 6.75 -7.75
C ALA A 82 -3.29 5.65 -7.77
N ARG A 83 -2.57 5.47 -6.66
CA ARG A 83 -1.55 4.43 -6.54
C ARG A 83 -2.14 3.02 -6.50
N VAL A 84 -3.29 2.84 -5.85
CA VAL A 84 -4.05 1.59 -5.90
C VAL A 84 -4.44 1.27 -7.33
N ARG A 85 -5.04 2.22 -8.07
CA ARG A 85 -5.39 2.01 -9.49
C ARG A 85 -4.19 1.61 -10.34
N ALA A 86 -3.04 2.26 -10.12
CA ALA A 86 -1.80 1.90 -10.82
C ALA A 86 -1.34 0.47 -10.47
N ALA A 87 -1.43 0.06 -9.21
CA ALA A 87 -1.10 -1.30 -8.78
C ALA A 87 -2.06 -2.35 -9.34
N LEU A 88 -3.35 -2.05 -9.46
CA LEU A 88 -4.35 -2.96 -10.02
C LEU A 88 -4.10 -3.34 -11.50
N ILE A 89 -3.41 -2.48 -12.25
CA ILE A 89 -3.02 -2.72 -13.65
C ILE A 89 -1.80 -3.64 -13.74
N GLN A 90 -1.01 -3.74 -12.67
CA GLN A 90 0.18 -4.59 -12.64
C GLN A 90 -0.21 -6.07 -12.52
N PRO A 91 0.63 -6.99 -13.07
CA PRO A 91 0.41 -8.42 -12.88
C PRO A 91 0.38 -8.77 -11.40
N VAL A 92 -0.44 -9.76 -11.05
CA VAL A 92 -0.53 -10.28 -9.69
C VAL A 92 0.85 -10.78 -9.26
N ARG A 93 1.37 -10.24 -8.16
CA ARG A 93 2.64 -10.69 -7.59
C ARG A 93 2.38 -11.98 -6.82
N GLY A 94 2.37 -13.10 -7.53
CA GLY A 94 2.04 -14.43 -7.00
C GLY A 94 2.43 -15.60 -7.89
N ASP A 95 2.53 -15.42 -9.21
CA ASP A 95 2.81 -16.54 -10.12
C ASP A 95 4.31 -16.91 -10.19
N ASP A 96 5.23 -15.98 -9.89
CA ASP A 96 6.67 -16.25 -10.00
C ASP A 96 7.26 -17.09 -8.86
N GLN A 97 6.59 -17.19 -7.70
CA GLN A 97 7.07 -18.06 -6.61
C GLN A 97 6.79 -19.55 -6.88
N ALA A 98 5.78 -19.88 -7.70
CA ALA A 98 5.49 -21.25 -8.07
C ALA A 98 6.46 -21.80 -9.15
N GLU A 99 7.05 -20.95 -9.98
CA GLU A 99 8.02 -21.39 -10.99
C GLU A 99 9.47 -21.52 -10.47
N GLN A 100 9.89 -20.73 -9.48
CA GLN A 100 11.25 -20.84 -8.94
C GLN A 100 11.49 -22.14 -8.14
N GLY A 101 10.45 -22.70 -7.51
CA GLY A 101 10.53 -23.99 -6.83
C GLY A 101 10.71 -25.20 -7.76
N LYS A 102 10.31 -25.09 -9.04
CA LYS A 102 10.43 -26.17 -10.03
C LYS A 102 11.76 -26.18 -10.77
N ARG A 103 12.44 -25.03 -10.90
CA ARG A 103 13.76 -24.95 -11.55
C ARG A 103 14.91 -25.53 -10.69
N GLY A 104 14.79 -25.52 -9.36
CA GLY A 104 15.80 -26.11 -8.46
C GLY A 104 15.77 -27.65 -8.39
N ALA A 105 14.64 -28.29 -8.71
CA ALA A 105 14.48 -29.74 -8.57
C ALA A 105 15.08 -30.56 -9.74
N TYR A 106 15.27 -29.95 -10.91
CA TYR A 106 15.80 -30.66 -12.08
C TYR A 106 17.33 -30.84 -12.09
N VAL A 107 18.07 -30.08 -11.27
CA VAL A 107 19.55 -30.10 -11.30
C VAL A 107 20.16 -31.19 -10.40
N ASN A 108 19.40 -31.76 -9.46
CA ASN A 108 19.90 -32.78 -8.53
C ASN A 108 19.73 -34.24 -8.98
N ARG A 109 19.28 -34.50 -10.23
CA ARG A 109 19.13 -35.87 -10.78
C ARG A 109 20.15 -36.21 -11.89
N TRP A 110 21.38 -35.68 -11.79
CA TRP A 110 22.48 -36.06 -12.70
C TRP A 110 23.80 -36.38 -11.96
N ARG A 111 23.75 -36.57 -10.64
CA ARG A 111 24.88 -37.03 -9.81
C ARG A 111 24.47 -38.05 -8.73
N ALA A 112 23.60 -38.99 -9.09
CA ALA A 112 23.38 -40.21 -8.32
C ALA A 112 23.79 -41.41 -9.18
#